data_AF-A0A199UNV9-F1
#
_entry.id   AF-A0A199UNV9-F1
#
_cell.length_a   1.000
_cell.length_b   1.000
_cell.length_c   1.000
_cell.angle_alpha   90.00
_cell.angle_beta   90.00
_cell.angle_gamma   90.00
#
_symmetry.space_group_name_H-M   'P 1'
#
loop_
_entity.id
_entity.type
_entity.pdbx_description
1 polymer ?
#
loop_
_entity_poly.entity_id
_entity_poly.type
_entity_poly.pdbx_seq_one_letter_code
_entity_poly.pdbx_strand_id
1 'polypeptide(L)'
;MIVLRKRINDMEMAERNYEPPAEWTEWEKGYYTSYGAHVCEFAGLLQALLLSTRPGLGLGMLGLVVLSVPIAAVTAVCHLIEISQLILSKVQ
;
A
#
# COMPACT_ATOMS: atom_id res chain seq x y z
N MET A 1 -7.36 -19.78 -2.56
CA MET A 1 -8.15 -19.53 -3.79
C MET A 1 -7.90 -18.16 -4.44
N ILE A 2 -7.21 -17.22 -3.77
CA ILE A 2 -6.91 -15.88 -4.28
C ILE A 2 -6.00 -15.89 -5.53
N VAL A 3 -5.00 -16.77 -5.57
CA VAL A 3 -4.06 -16.86 -6.70
C VAL A 3 -4.77 -17.25 -8.00
N LEU A 4 -5.73 -18.19 -7.94
CA LEU A 4 -6.52 -18.60 -9.10
C LEU A 4 -7.39 -17.45 -9.63
N ARG A 5 -8.04 -16.70 -8.74
CA ARG A 5 -8.83 -15.51 -9.13
C ARG A 5 -7.96 -14.44 -9.78
N LYS A 6 -6.74 -14.21 -9.26
CA LYS A 6 -5.77 -13.30 -9.87
C LYS A 6 -5.39 -13.77 -11.28
N ARG A 7 -5.05 -15.06 -11.47
CA ARG A 7 -4.65 -15.60 -12.77
C ARG A 7 -5.77 -15.53 -13.83
N ILE A 8 -7.02 -15.78 -13.43
CA ILE A 8 -8.18 -15.65 -14.32
C ILE A 8 -8.36 -14.18 -14.75
N ASN A 9 -8.27 -13.25 -13.80
CA ASN A 9 -8.37 -11.83 -14.09
C ASN A 9 -7.20 -11.32 -14.95
N ASP A 10 -5.98 -11.78 -14.69
CA ASP A 10 -4.79 -11.46 -15.50
C ASP A 10 -4.95 -11.95 -16.95
N MET A 11 -5.48 -13.16 -17.15
CA MET A 11 -5.78 -13.71 -18.48
C MET A 11 -6.88 -12.92 -19.18
N GLU A 12 -7.96 -12.57 -18.47
CA GLU A 12 -9.08 -11.81 -19.03
C GLU A 12 -8.67 -10.37 -19.40
N MET A 13 -7.78 -9.74 -18.62
CA MET A 13 -7.24 -8.42 -18.94
C MET A 13 -6.24 -8.45 -20.10
N ALA A 14 -5.45 -9.52 -20.25
CA ALA A 14 -4.57 -9.72 -21.40
C ALA A 14 -5.35 -10.01 -22.70
N GLU A 15 -6.46 -10.74 -22.61
CA GLU A 15 -7.31 -11.05 -23.76
C GLU A 15 -8.12 -9.84 -24.25
N ARG A 16 -8.58 -8.99 -23.32
CA ARG A 16 -9.37 -7.80 -23.67
C ARG A 16 -8.56 -6.56 -24.02
N ASN A 17 -7.22 -6.64 -24.05
CA ASN A 17 -6.34 -5.46 -24.11
C ASN A 17 -6.84 -4.37 -23.15
N TYR A 18 -6.96 -4.69 -21.87
CA TYR A 18 -7.54 -3.78 -20.89
C TYR A 18 -6.75 -2.46 -20.86
N GLU A 19 -7.32 -1.42 -21.48
CA GLU A 19 -6.79 -0.07 -21.40
C GLU A 19 -7.23 0.52 -20.05
N PRO A 20 -6.28 1.01 -19.23
CA PRO A 20 -6.63 1.66 -17.98
C PRO A 20 -7.55 2.87 -18.26
N PRO A 21 -8.50 3.18 -17.36
CA PRO A 21 -9.45 4.27 -17.56
C PRO A 21 -8.75 5.56 -17.98
N ALA A 22 -9.29 6.25 -18.99
CA ALA A 22 -8.68 7.46 -19.54
C ALA A 22 -8.49 8.57 -18.51
N GLU A 23 -9.30 8.56 -17.44
CA GLU A 23 -9.27 9.51 -16.33
C GLU A 23 -8.09 9.33 -15.36
N TRP A 24 -7.34 8.24 -15.49
CA TRP A 24 -6.18 7.99 -14.64
C TRP A 24 -4.98 8.81 -15.10
N THR A 25 -4.21 9.28 -14.13
CA THR A 25 -2.96 9.96 -14.39
C THR A 25 -1.88 8.99 -14.87
N GLU A 26 -0.92 9.48 -15.66
CA GLU A 26 0.10 8.63 -16.30
C GLU A 26 0.93 7.81 -15.30
N TRP A 27 1.12 8.32 -14.08
CA TRP A 27 1.81 7.57 -13.02
C TRP A 27 0.95 6.44 -12.43
N GLU A 28 -0.37 6.63 -12.32
CA GLU A 28 -1.32 5.58 -11.88
C GLU A 28 -1.38 4.45 -12.90
N LYS A 29 -1.40 4.80 -14.19
CA LYS A 29 -1.35 3.83 -15.29
C LYS A 29 -0.04 3.02 -15.26
N GLY A 30 1.09 3.67 -14.97
CA GLY A 30 2.39 3.01 -14.82
C GLY A 30 2.47 2.05 -13.63
N TYR A 31 1.73 2.32 -12.55
CA TYR A 31 1.77 1.50 -11.33
C TYR A 31 0.73 0.37 -11.30
N TYR A 32 -0.34 0.47 -12.10
CA TYR A 32 -1.46 -0.47 -12.11
C TYR A 32 -1.05 -1.94 -12.34
N THR A 33 -0.11 -2.18 -13.26
CA THR A 33 0.36 -3.52 -13.63
C THR A 33 1.10 -4.21 -12.47
N SER A 34 1.84 -3.43 -11.68
CA SER A 34 2.58 -3.90 -10.50
C SER A 34 1.66 -4.01 -9.27
N TYR A 35 0.65 -3.14 -9.16
CA TYR A 35 -0.26 -3.08 -8.02
C TYR A 35 -0.98 -4.42 -7.75
N GLY A 36 -1.56 -5.04 -8.77
CA GLY A 36 -2.28 -6.31 -8.62
C GLY A 36 -1.38 -7.46 -8.13
N ALA A 37 -0.10 -7.43 -8.49
CA ALA A 37 0.88 -8.41 -8.00
C ALA A 37 1.21 -8.20 -6.53
N HIS A 38 1.52 -6.96 -6.13
CA HIS A 38 1.81 -6.64 -4.74
C HIS A 38 0.62 -6.89 -3.82
N VAL A 39 -0.60 -6.49 -4.21
CA VAL A 39 -1.80 -6.71 -3.38
C VAL A 39 -2.06 -8.20 -3.17
N CYS A 40 -1.91 -9.03 -4.20
CA CYS A 40 -2.10 -10.46 -4.08
C CYS A 40 -1.03 -11.12 -3.21
N GLU A 41 0.21 -10.66 -3.28
CA GLU A 41 1.32 -11.14 -2.46
C GLU A 41 1.13 -10.76 -0.99
N PHE A 42 0.80 -9.50 -0.70
CA PHE A 42 0.48 -9.02 0.64
C PHE A 42 -0.73 -9.76 1.23
N ALA A 43 -1.80 -9.98 0.45
CA ALA A 43 -2.95 -10.75 0.87
C ALA A 43 -2.59 -12.22 1.16
N GLY A 44 -1.72 -12.82 0.35
CA GLY A 44 -1.20 -14.17 0.56
C GLY A 44 -0.36 -14.29 1.83
N LEU A 45 0.52 -13.32 2.08
CA LEU A 45 1.33 -13.24 3.29
C LEU A 45 0.46 -13.03 4.54
N LEU A 46 -0.51 -12.12 4.47
CA LEU A 46 -1.46 -11.88 5.56
C LEU A 46 -2.28 -13.13 5.86
N GLN A 47 -2.78 -13.81 4.82
CA GLN A 47 -3.52 -15.05 4.95
C GLN A 47 -2.64 -16.17 5.55
N ALA A 48 -1.40 -16.31 5.09
CA ALA A 48 -0.46 -17.28 5.63
C ALA A 48 -0.14 -16.98 7.11
N LEU A 49 0.06 -15.71 7.46
CA LEU A 49 0.33 -15.26 8.83
C LEU A 49 -0.85 -15.56 9.76
N LEU A 50 -2.08 -15.24 9.34
CA LEU A 50 -3.32 -15.53 10.08
C LEU A 50 -3.58 -17.03 10.26
N LEU A 51 -3.21 -17.86 9.28
CA LEU A 51 -3.39 -19.32 9.34
C LEU A 51 -2.27 -20.04 10.09
N SER A 52 -1.05 -19.47 10.14
CA SER A 52 0.13 -20.12 10.73
C SER A 52 0.43 -19.69 12.17
N THR A 53 -0.08 -18.54 12.64
CA THR A 53 0.17 -18.05 14.00
C THR A 53 -1.08 -18.12 14.88
N ARG A 54 -0.88 -18.33 16.20
CA ARG A 54 -1.96 -18.12 17.18
C ARG A 54 -2.56 -16.72 16.93
N PRO A 55 -3.89 -16.58 16.86
CA PRO A 55 -4.59 -15.41 16.29
C PRO A 55 -4.13 -14.03 16.78
N GLY A 56 -3.49 -13.93 17.96
CA GLY A 56 -2.92 -12.68 18.48
C GLY A 56 -1.70 -12.13 17.72
N LEU A 57 -0.87 -12.98 17.09
CA LEU A 57 0.36 -12.53 16.42
C LEU A 57 0.06 -11.89 15.05
N GLY A 58 -0.92 -12.45 14.31
CA GLY A 58 -1.43 -11.86 13.08
C GLY A 58 -2.08 -10.48 13.29
N LEU A 59 -2.85 -10.34 14.37
CA LEU A 59 -3.42 -9.05 14.78
C LEU A 59 -2.34 -8.03 15.16
N GLY A 60 -1.25 -8.46 15.81
CA GLY A 60 -0.12 -7.58 16.14
C GLY A 60 0.58 -7.02 14.89
N MET A 61 0.88 -7.88 13.92
CA MET A 61 1.49 -7.46 12.64
C MET A 61 0.56 -6.52 11.83
N LEU A 62 -0.73 -6.83 11.78
CA LEU A 62 -1.71 -5.94 11.15
C LEU A 62 -1.75 -4.58 11.86
N GLY A 63 -1.74 -4.58 13.19
CA GLY A 63 -1.67 -3.37 14.00
C GLY A 63 -0.42 -2.53 13.71
N LEU A 64 0.75 -3.16 13.58
CA LEU A 64 1.99 -2.48 13.21
C LEU A 64 1.90 -1.84 11.83
N VAL A 65 1.35 -2.54 10.83
CA VAL A 65 1.16 -1.99 9.48
C VAL A 65 0.19 -0.80 9.52
N VAL A 66 -0.95 -0.96 10.18
CA VAL A 66 -1.97 0.11 10.29
C VAL A 66 -1.43 1.31 11.06
N LEU A 67 -0.60 1.12 12.09
CA LEU A 67 0.01 2.20 12.86
C LEU A 67 1.21 2.85 12.15
N SER A 68 1.91 2.13 11.27
CA SER A 68 3.09 2.66 10.56
C SER A 68 2.76 3.91 9.74
N VAL A 69 1.61 3.92 9.06
CA VAL A 69 1.16 5.02 8.21
C VAL A 69 0.82 6.29 9.02
N PRO A 70 -0.04 6.27 10.05
CA PRO A 70 -0.33 7.45 10.85
C PRO A 70 0.90 7.91 11.65
N ILE A 71 1.77 7.01 12.12
CA ILE A 71 3.02 7.40 12.78
C ILE A 71 3.91 8.18 11.81
N ALA A 72 4.11 7.68 10.58
CA ALA A 72 4.90 8.38 9.57
C ALA A 72 4.30 9.74 9.16
N ALA A 73 2.97 9.83 9.07
CA ALA A 73 2.29 11.08 8.77
C ALA A 73 2.48 12.11 9.90
N VAL A 74 2.32 11.69 11.16
CA VAL A 74 2.51 12.57 12.32
C VAL A 74 3.97 13.03 12.40
N THR A 75 4.94 12.14 12.23
CA THR A 75 6.37 12.53 12.26
C THR A 75 6.72 13.49 11.13
N ALA A 76 6.20 13.27 9.92
CA ALA A 76 6.39 14.19 8.81
C ALA A 76 5.84 15.58 9.12
N VAL A 77 4.62 15.68 9.68
CA VAL A 77 4.02 16.97 10.07
C VAL A 77 4.83 17.64 11.18
N CYS A 78 5.25 16.90 12.21
CA CYS A 78 6.09 17.44 13.29
C CYS A 78 7.40 18.02 12.73
N HIS A 79 8.09 17.30 11.84
CA HIS A 79 9.32 17.80 11.23
C HIS A 79 9.08 19.06 10.38
N LEU A 80 7.97 19.13 9.64
CA LEU A 80 7.63 20.34 8.89
C LEU A 80 7.40 21.55 9.82
N ILE A 81 6.74 21.34 10.96
CA ILE A 81 6.53 22.39 11.96
C ILE A 81 7.88 22.84 12.55
N GLU A 82 8.74 21.90 12.97
CA GLU A 82 10.08 22.22 13.49
C GLU A 82 10.91 23.05 12.51
N ILE A 83 10.92 22.64 11.23
CA ILE A 83 11.62 23.36 10.17
C ILE A 83 11.04 24.77 10.01
N SER A 84 9.72 24.92 10.02
CA SER A 84 9.07 26.23 9.90
C SER A 84 9.44 27.18 11.06
N GLN A 85 9.49 26.66 12.29
CA GLN A 85 9.87 27.43 13.49
C GLN A 85 11.36 27.81 13.47
N LEU A 86 12.22 26.91 12.98
CA LEU A 86 13.63 27.19 12.76
C LEU A 86 13.85 28.30 11.74
N ILE A 87 13.09 28.28 10.64
CA ILE A 87 13.17 29.32 9.60
C ILE A 87 12.69 30.66 10.16
N LEU A 88 11.57 30.68 10.89
CA LEU A 88 11.04 31.90 11.50
C LEU A 88 12.00 32.51 12.52
N SER A 89 12.62 31.69 13.38
CA SER A 89 13.61 32.16 14.36
C SER A 89 14.95 32.59 13.75
N LYS A 90 15.25 32.17 12.52
CA LYS A 90 16.43 32.62 11.74
C LYS A 90 16.16 33.90 10.94
N VAL A 91 14.89 34.19 10.65
CA VAL A 91 14.45 35.35 9.84
C VAL A 91 14.21 36.60 10.68
N GLN A 92 13.86 36.43 11.96
CA GLN A 92 13.66 37.52 12.93
C GLN A 92 14.96 37.88 13.65
#